data_AF-A0A2J6MRK8-F1
#
_entry.id   AF-A0A2J6MRK8-F1
#
_cell.length_a   1.000
_cell.length_b   1.000
_cell.length_c   1.000
_cell.angle_alpha   90.00
_cell.angle_beta   90.00
_cell.angle_gamma   90.00
#
_symmetry.space_group_name_H-M   'P 1'
#
loop_
_entity.id
_entity.type
_entity.pdbx_description
1 polymer ?
#
loop_
_entity_poly.entity_id
_entity_poly.type
_entity_poly.pdbx_seq_one_letter_code
_entity_poly.pdbx_strand_id
1 'polypeptide(L)'
;MPRSGYAWNGRSPELNDLRSRAQCEVAGRPEADRGAMPMEVTFLFRSVLLDIARLCPVALAFAACSSVPSRPSPGPVAVTVTVVERGWHTDVCVRDEDAGAWARSLALGLGFDGARFLCFGFGERQYVLTRTHDPLATVSALFPSEAAVLMTVLRATPAEAFGRSGVVDLGISRAGLIGLQAFLRRSIRIDAAGRAMQLGEGPYPGSVFFAATGTYDAFYTCNTWTADALRSAGLPVQGRVLFAGDLMYKVRQLPGVQMIPSVQAQQPAAP
;
A
#
# COMPACT_ATOMS: atom_id res chain seq x y z
N MET A 1 37.96 -40.45 10.90
CA MET A 1 37.94 -40.80 9.45
C MET A 1 36.49 -40.97 9.02
N PRO A 2 36.09 -40.64 7.78
CA PRO A 2 36.71 -39.75 6.77
C PRO A 2 35.87 -38.45 6.60
N ARG A 3 36.37 -37.25 6.23
CA ARG A 3 37.14 -36.71 5.08
C ARG A 3 36.38 -36.62 3.74
N SER A 4 36.67 -35.49 3.05
CA SER A 4 36.29 -35.05 1.68
C SER A 4 35.07 -34.13 1.62
N GLY A 5 35.09 -32.87 1.15
CA GLY A 5 36.02 -32.18 0.27
C GLY A 5 35.62 -32.38 -1.18
N TYR A 6 34.88 -31.44 -1.78
CA TYR A 6 34.80 -31.28 -3.24
C TYR A 6 34.62 -29.80 -3.62
N ALA A 7 35.63 -29.32 -4.34
CA ALA A 7 35.68 -28.04 -5.01
C ALA A 7 34.77 -28.05 -6.24
N TRP A 8 34.09 -26.94 -6.50
CA TRP A 8 33.35 -26.73 -7.73
C TRP A 8 34.29 -26.22 -8.82
N ASN A 9 34.52 -27.04 -9.83
CA ASN A 9 35.27 -26.73 -11.04
C ASN A 9 34.26 -26.72 -12.19
N GLY A 10 33.97 -25.54 -12.75
CA GLY A 10 32.98 -25.36 -13.81
C GLY A 10 33.56 -24.57 -14.96
N ARG A 11 34.22 -25.28 -15.88
CA ARG A 11 34.63 -24.78 -17.20
C ARG A 11 33.41 -24.34 -18.01
N SER A 12 33.56 -23.19 -18.65
CA SER A 12 32.74 -22.66 -19.74
C SER A 12 32.84 -23.51 -21.01
N PRO A 13 31.75 -23.65 -21.78
CA PRO A 13 31.80 -23.90 -23.21
C PRO A 13 31.62 -22.59 -24.00
N GLU A 14 32.51 -22.36 -24.96
CA GLU A 14 32.33 -21.45 -26.09
C GLU A 14 31.17 -21.89 -27.00
N LEU A 15 30.54 -20.92 -27.69
CA LEU A 15 30.32 -20.85 -29.16
C LEU A 15 28.96 -20.25 -29.55
N ASN A 16 29.03 -19.04 -30.14
CA ASN A 16 28.27 -18.51 -31.29
C ASN A 16 28.48 -16.99 -31.28
N ASP A 17 29.37 -16.39 -32.07
CA ASP A 17 29.44 -16.34 -33.54
C ASP A 17 28.12 -16.01 -34.25
N LEU A 18 27.82 -14.71 -34.32
CA LEU A 18 27.04 -14.09 -35.40
C LEU A 18 27.51 -12.63 -35.55
N ARG A 19 28.74 -12.45 -36.06
CA ARG A 19 29.18 -11.20 -36.69
C ARG A 19 29.12 -11.37 -38.21
N SER A 20 28.01 -10.98 -38.82
CA SER A 20 28.01 -10.58 -40.23
C SER A 20 26.98 -9.49 -40.45
N ARG A 21 27.42 -8.25 -40.21
CA ARG A 21 26.75 -7.06 -40.70
C ARG A 21 26.87 -7.08 -42.22
N ALA A 22 25.76 -7.41 -42.88
CA ALA A 22 25.58 -7.20 -44.30
C ALA A 22 25.82 -5.71 -44.61
N GLN A 23 26.81 -5.48 -45.45
CA GLN A 23 27.05 -4.22 -46.15
C GLN A 23 25.83 -3.95 -47.04
N CYS A 24 25.20 -2.79 -46.88
CA CYS A 24 24.29 -2.26 -47.89
C CYS A 24 25.00 -1.12 -48.60
N GLU A 25 25.16 -1.32 -49.91
CA GLU A 25 25.72 -0.41 -50.89
C GLU A 25 25.05 0.96 -50.88
N VAL A 26 25.89 1.97 -51.04
CA VAL A 26 25.51 3.32 -51.45
C VAL A 26 25.38 3.30 -52.96
N ALA A 27 24.18 3.50 -53.49
CA ALA A 27 23.96 3.75 -54.92
C ALA A 27 22.98 4.91 -55.14
N GLY A 28 23.52 5.98 -55.71
CA GLY A 28 22.91 6.77 -56.80
C GLY A 28 21.56 7.45 -56.56
N ARG A 29 21.60 8.78 -56.46
CA ARG A 29 20.46 9.65 -56.82
C ARG A 29 20.10 9.49 -58.31
N PRO A 30 18.85 9.79 -58.67
CA PRO A 30 18.67 10.83 -59.68
C PRO A 30 17.66 11.92 -59.30
N GLU A 31 18.04 13.11 -59.78
CA GLU A 31 17.29 14.28 -60.25
C GLU A 31 15.94 14.71 -59.65
N ALA A 32 15.95 15.99 -59.32
CA ALA A 32 14.80 16.82 -59.02
C ALA A 32 13.97 17.06 -60.29
N ASP A 33 12.68 16.78 -60.21
CA ASP A 33 11.71 17.31 -61.17
C ASP A 33 10.89 18.43 -60.50
N ARG A 34 10.85 19.58 -61.18
CA ARG A 34 10.09 20.77 -60.79
C ARG A 34 8.69 20.63 -61.38
N GLY A 35 7.76 20.10 -60.58
CA GLY A 35 6.33 20.07 -60.91
C GLY A 35 5.52 20.88 -59.90
N ALA A 36 4.75 21.85 -60.39
CA ALA A 36 3.95 22.79 -59.60
C ALA A 36 2.91 22.10 -58.68
N MET A 37 2.70 22.69 -57.51
CA MET A 37 1.71 22.26 -56.51
C MET A 37 0.30 22.71 -56.92
N PRO A 38 -0.72 21.83 -56.98
CA PRO A 38 -2.10 22.26 -57.18
C PRO A 38 -2.68 22.90 -55.90
N MET A 39 -3.37 24.03 -56.08
CA MET A 39 -4.09 24.79 -55.05
C MET A 39 -5.30 24.01 -54.50
N GLU A 40 -5.11 23.07 -53.57
CA GLU A 40 -6.25 22.52 -52.79
C GLU A 40 -5.94 22.23 -51.30
N VAL A 41 -4.74 22.54 -50.80
CA VAL A 41 -4.34 22.15 -49.42
C VAL A 41 -4.49 23.28 -48.38
N THR A 42 -5.03 24.44 -48.77
CA THR A 42 -5.14 25.60 -47.84
C THR A 42 -6.46 25.67 -47.06
N PHE A 43 -7.50 24.90 -47.44
CA PHE A 43 -8.83 25.05 -46.82
C PHE A 43 -9.14 24.06 -45.67
N LEU A 44 -8.41 22.96 -45.52
CA LEU A 44 -8.67 21.96 -44.46
C LEU A 44 -8.02 22.29 -43.10
N PHE A 45 -7.04 23.19 -43.04
CA PHE A 45 -6.36 23.53 -41.78
C PHE A 45 -7.09 24.58 -40.93
N ARG A 46 -8.05 25.31 -41.49
CA ARG A 46 -8.77 26.37 -40.76
C ARG A 46 -10.03 25.86 -40.04
N SER A 47 -10.58 24.71 -40.45
CA SER A 47 -11.77 24.11 -39.84
C SER A 47 -11.45 23.25 -38.61
N VAL A 48 -10.30 22.56 -38.57
CA VAL A 48 -9.95 21.68 -37.43
C VAL A 48 -9.55 22.45 -36.17
N LEU A 49 -8.97 23.66 -36.31
CA LEU A 49 -8.55 24.47 -35.17
C LEU A 49 -9.71 25.20 -34.45
N LEU A 50 -10.85 25.40 -35.12
CA LEU A 50 -12.02 26.07 -34.55
C LEU A 50 -12.94 25.12 -33.75
N ASP A 51 -12.84 23.81 -33.97
CA ASP A 51 -13.61 22.83 -33.20
C ASP A 51 -12.93 22.44 -31.88
N ILE A 52 -11.59 22.47 -31.80
CA ILE A 52 -10.85 22.24 -30.55
C ILE A 52 -11.11 23.39 -29.54
N ALA A 53 -11.28 24.62 -30.03
CA ALA A 53 -11.56 25.79 -29.18
C ALA A 53 -12.98 25.80 -28.59
N ARG A 54 -13.93 25.07 -29.19
CA ARG A 54 -15.33 24.96 -28.70
C ARG A 54 -15.58 23.77 -27.78
N LEU A 55 -14.68 22.79 -27.75
CA LEU A 55 -14.74 21.66 -26.81
C LEU A 55 -14.04 21.95 -25.47
N CYS A 56 -13.24 23.00 -25.39
CA CYS A 56 -12.46 23.35 -24.20
C CYS A 56 -13.28 23.89 -23.00
N PRO A 57 -14.40 24.63 -23.14
CA PRO A 57 -15.16 25.09 -21.98
C PRO A 57 -16.03 24.01 -21.33
N VAL A 58 -16.41 22.94 -22.04
CA VAL A 58 -17.28 21.88 -21.50
C VAL A 58 -16.47 20.88 -20.64
N ALA A 59 -15.19 20.67 -20.94
CA ALA A 59 -14.32 19.81 -20.14
C ALA A 59 -13.94 20.43 -18.77
N LEU A 60 -13.95 21.76 -18.63
CA LEU A 60 -13.71 22.43 -17.35
C LEU A 60 -14.93 22.46 -16.42
N ALA A 61 -16.14 22.19 -16.91
CA ALA A 61 -17.36 22.24 -16.11
C ALA A 61 -17.60 20.98 -15.25
N PHE A 62 -16.94 19.86 -15.54
CA PHE A 62 -17.12 18.60 -14.80
C PHE A 62 -16.06 18.32 -13.71
N ALA A 63 -15.08 19.19 -13.50
CA ALA A 63 -14.04 19.01 -12.47
C ALA A 63 -14.45 19.55 -11.07
N ALA A 64 -15.63 20.16 -10.93
CA ALA A 64 -16.00 20.91 -9.72
C ALA A 64 -16.67 20.09 -8.60
N CYS A 65 -16.74 18.76 -8.70
CA CYS A 65 -17.29 17.90 -7.65
C CYS A 65 -16.34 16.76 -7.25
N SER A 66 -15.03 16.97 -7.27
CA SER A 66 -14.15 16.16 -6.41
C SER A 66 -14.26 16.71 -4.99
N SER A 67 -15.23 16.22 -4.22
CA SER A 67 -15.25 16.43 -2.78
C SER A 67 -13.97 15.82 -2.21
N VAL A 68 -12.93 16.63 -2.00
CA VAL A 68 -11.75 16.22 -1.25
C VAL A 68 -12.28 15.68 0.08
N PRO A 69 -12.00 14.41 0.44
CA PRO A 69 -12.50 13.85 1.69
C PRO A 69 -12.11 14.78 2.83
N SER A 70 -13.12 15.45 3.40
CA SER A 70 -12.88 16.37 4.50
C SER A 70 -12.39 15.54 5.67
N ARG A 71 -11.16 15.81 6.13
CA ARG A 71 -10.61 15.15 7.30
C ARG A 71 -11.58 15.36 8.48
N PRO A 72 -11.93 14.32 9.25
CA PRO A 72 -12.79 14.48 10.41
C PRO A 72 -12.20 15.53 11.36
N SER A 73 -13.02 16.47 11.82
CA SER A 73 -12.61 17.45 12.82
C SER A 73 -12.16 16.72 14.10
N PRO A 74 -11.10 17.22 14.78
CA PRO A 74 -10.74 16.71 16.09
C PRO A 74 -11.94 16.84 17.03
N GLY A 75 -12.45 15.71 17.50
CA GLY A 75 -13.51 15.64 18.50
C GLY A 75 -12.98 15.03 19.79
N PRO A 76 -13.80 14.93 20.85
CA PRO A 76 -13.41 14.23 22.07
C PRO A 76 -12.96 12.79 21.75
N VAL A 77 -11.95 12.32 22.47
CA VAL A 77 -11.46 10.93 22.35
C VAL A 77 -12.60 10.00 22.73
N ALA A 78 -12.97 9.10 21.81
CA ALA A 78 -14.04 8.13 21.99
C ALA A 78 -13.51 6.70 22.04
N VAL A 79 -12.48 6.40 21.24
CA VAL A 79 -11.86 5.07 21.16
C VAL A 79 -10.35 5.18 21.00
N THR A 80 -9.66 4.07 21.23
CA THR A 80 -8.21 3.93 21.07
C THR A 80 -7.93 3.03 19.88
N VAL A 81 -7.04 3.49 19.00
CA VAL A 81 -6.43 2.69 17.93
C VAL A 81 -4.94 2.56 18.20
N THR A 82 -4.33 1.52 17.67
CA THR A 82 -2.94 1.19 17.99
C THR A 82 -2.12 1.12 16.71
N VAL A 83 -0.99 1.82 16.69
CA VAL A 83 0.02 1.68 15.63
C VAL A 83 1.09 0.70 16.10
N VAL A 84 1.42 -0.26 15.25
CA VAL A 84 2.42 -1.30 15.55
C VAL A 84 3.56 -1.19 14.56
N GLU A 85 4.79 -1.20 15.07
CA GLU A 85 6.04 -1.32 14.31
C GLU A 85 6.57 -2.76 14.42
N ARG A 86 6.92 -3.34 13.27
CA ARG A 86 7.58 -4.65 13.18
C ARG A 86 8.82 -4.55 12.31
N GLY A 87 9.86 -3.92 12.85
CA GLY A 87 11.06 -3.59 12.09
C GLY A 87 10.77 -2.44 11.12
N TRP A 88 10.82 -2.70 9.82
CA TRP A 88 10.62 -1.67 8.78
C TRP A 88 9.15 -1.47 8.37
N HIS A 89 8.24 -2.27 8.93
CA HIS A 89 6.82 -2.29 8.58
C HIS A 89 5.94 -1.73 9.70
N THR A 90 4.81 -1.12 9.34
CA THR A 90 3.82 -0.64 10.29
C THR A 90 2.40 -1.07 9.96
N ASP A 91 1.63 -1.36 11.02
CA ASP A 91 0.20 -1.71 10.95
C ASP A 91 -0.65 -0.73 11.78
N VAL A 92 -1.94 -0.68 11.46
CA VAL A 92 -2.98 -0.11 12.32
C VAL A 92 -3.88 -1.20 12.89
N CYS A 93 -4.05 -1.21 14.20
CA CYS A 93 -4.91 -2.15 14.92
C CYS A 93 -6.10 -1.42 15.55
N VAL A 94 -7.26 -2.08 15.50
CA VAL A 94 -8.52 -1.63 16.12
C VAL A 94 -9.07 -2.76 16.99
N ARG A 95 -9.80 -2.43 18.06
CA ARG A 95 -10.55 -3.44 18.81
C ARG A 95 -11.62 -4.05 17.92
N ASP A 96 -11.93 -5.34 18.11
CA ASP A 96 -12.95 -6.04 17.31
C ASP A 96 -14.28 -5.26 17.29
N GLU A 97 -14.75 -4.82 18.45
CA GLU A 97 -15.99 -4.03 18.61
C GLU A 97 -15.98 -2.71 17.82
N ASP A 98 -14.79 -2.13 17.60
CA ASP A 98 -14.59 -0.86 16.90
C ASP A 98 -14.23 -1.05 15.42
N ALA A 99 -13.98 -2.27 14.95
CA ALA A 99 -13.58 -2.50 13.56
C ALA A 99 -14.70 -2.26 12.53
N GLY A 100 -15.94 -2.17 13.01
CA GLY A 100 -17.14 -2.03 12.18
C GLY A 100 -17.61 -3.37 11.61
N ALA A 101 -18.90 -3.48 11.32
CA ALA A 101 -19.54 -4.76 10.96
C ALA A 101 -18.89 -5.46 9.77
N TRP A 102 -18.43 -4.68 8.78
CA TRP A 102 -17.78 -5.24 7.58
C TRP A 102 -16.47 -5.95 7.91
N ALA A 103 -15.54 -5.31 8.63
CA ALA A 103 -14.26 -5.93 8.98
C ALA A 103 -14.45 -7.13 9.93
N ARG A 104 -15.37 -7.03 10.89
CA ARG A 104 -15.74 -8.14 11.79
C ARG A 104 -16.28 -9.33 11.01
N SER A 105 -17.10 -9.09 9.98
CA SER A 105 -17.63 -10.17 9.13
C SER A 105 -16.53 -10.91 8.36
N LEU A 106 -15.42 -10.25 8.04
CA LEU A 106 -14.26 -10.92 7.44
C LEU A 106 -13.61 -11.89 8.42
N ALA A 107 -13.35 -11.46 9.66
CA ALA A 107 -12.75 -12.31 10.68
C ALA A 107 -13.63 -13.53 11.00
N LEU A 108 -14.93 -13.32 11.18
CA LEU A 108 -15.90 -14.39 11.42
C LEU A 108 -16.04 -15.35 10.23
N GLY A 109 -16.10 -14.81 9.00
CA GLY A 109 -16.22 -15.61 7.79
C GLY A 109 -14.98 -16.49 7.51
N LEU A 110 -13.85 -16.19 8.14
CA LEU A 110 -12.62 -16.97 8.09
C LEU A 110 -12.51 -17.99 9.24
N GLY A 111 -13.52 -18.08 10.12
CA GLY A 111 -13.51 -18.97 11.26
C GLY A 111 -12.60 -18.51 12.41
N PHE A 112 -12.27 -17.21 12.48
CA PHE A 112 -11.49 -16.66 13.58
C PHE A 112 -12.40 -16.20 14.72
N ASP A 113 -12.70 -17.13 15.63
CA ASP A 113 -13.48 -16.84 16.83
C ASP A 113 -12.65 -16.13 17.93
N GLY A 114 -13.32 -15.29 18.72
CA GLY A 114 -12.71 -14.64 19.90
C GLY A 114 -11.71 -13.52 19.58
N ALA A 115 -11.83 -12.88 18.42
CA ALA A 115 -11.03 -11.71 18.06
C ALA A 115 -11.16 -10.60 19.12
N ARG A 116 -10.03 -10.12 19.65
CA ARG A 116 -9.97 -8.91 20.49
C ARG A 116 -9.52 -7.69 19.70
N PHE A 117 -8.59 -7.89 18.76
CA PHE A 117 -8.11 -6.86 17.86
C PHE A 117 -7.99 -7.37 16.43
N LEU A 118 -8.24 -6.48 15.47
CA LEU A 118 -7.94 -6.68 14.06
C LEU A 118 -6.85 -5.69 13.66
N CYS A 119 -5.71 -6.20 13.21
CA CYS A 119 -4.58 -5.41 12.72
C CYS A 119 -4.51 -5.48 11.20
N PHE A 120 -4.25 -4.34 10.57
CA PHE A 120 -4.17 -4.21 9.12
C PHE A 120 -2.82 -3.60 8.72
N GLY A 121 -2.14 -4.28 7.80
CA GLY A 121 -0.92 -3.81 7.16
C GLY A 121 -1.06 -3.81 5.63
N PHE A 122 -0.24 -3.04 4.94
CA PHE A 122 -0.26 -2.90 3.47
C PHE A 122 1.13 -3.18 2.90
N GLY A 123 1.23 -3.94 1.81
CA GLY A 123 2.53 -4.26 1.21
C GLY A 123 2.43 -4.56 -0.27
N GLU A 124 3.59 -4.63 -0.93
CA GLU A 124 3.67 -5.07 -2.31
C GLU A 124 3.27 -6.54 -2.42
N ARG A 125 2.35 -6.85 -3.34
CA ARG A 125 1.67 -8.15 -3.37
C ARG A 125 2.64 -9.30 -3.61
N GLN A 126 3.52 -9.20 -4.59
CA GLN A 126 4.43 -10.30 -4.91
C GLN A 126 5.41 -10.54 -3.77
N TYR A 127 5.97 -9.46 -3.20
CA TYR A 127 6.90 -9.49 -2.09
C TYR A 127 6.26 -10.16 -0.87
N VAL A 128 5.09 -9.70 -0.41
CA VAL A 128 4.49 -10.22 0.83
C VAL A 128 3.91 -11.64 0.70
N LEU A 129 3.57 -12.08 -0.51
CA LEU A 129 3.07 -13.44 -0.75
C LEU A 129 4.20 -14.46 -0.98
N THR A 130 5.41 -14.00 -1.31
CA THR A 130 6.53 -14.90 -1.58
C THR A 130 7.22 -15.32 -0.29
N ARG A 131 7.51 -16.62 -0.12
CA ARG A 131 8.21 -17.13 1.08
C ARG A 131 9.72 -16.85 1.07
N THR A 132 10.28 -16.58 -0.10
CA THR A 132 11.70 -16.31 -0.33
C THR A 132 11.89 -14.90 -0.87
N HIS A 133 12.49 -14.03 -0.06
CA HIS A 133 12.80 -12.65 -0.46
C HIS A 133 14.22 -12.59 -1.02
N ASP A 134 14.35 -12.74 -2.33
CA ASP A 134 15.63 -12.49 -3.00
C ASP A 134 15.87 -10.97 -3.19
N PRO A 135 17.10 -10.54 -3.50
CA PRO A 135 17.38 -9.12 -3.73
C PRO A 135 16.57 -8.52 -4.88
N LEU A 136 16.21 -9.32 -5.89
CA LEU A 136 15.45 -8.87 -7.04
C LEU A 136 13.99 -8.55 -6.68
N ALA A 137 13.35 -9.36 -5.86
CA ALA A 137 12.01 -9.09 -5.32
C ALA A 137 12.00 -7.80 -4.48
N THR A 138 13.07 -7.58 -3.70
CA THR A 138 13.22 -6.35 -2.90
C THR A 138 13.33 -5.10 -3.77
N VAL A 139 14.11 -5.16 -4.85
CA VAL A 139 14.23 -4.05 -5.82
C VAL A 139 12.94 -3.86 -6.62
N SER A 140 12.27 -4.95 -7.00
CA SER A 140 11.03 -4.90 -7.77
C SER A 140 9.91 -4.23 -6.99
N ALA A 141 9.86 -4.40 -5.67
CA ALA A 141 8.91 -3.72 -4.81
C ALA A 141 9.05 -2.18 -4.80
N LEU A 142 10.15 -1.62 -5.33
CA LEU A 142 10.30 -0.17 -5.49
C LEU A 142 9.52 0.39 -6.67
N PHE A 143 9.12 -0.45 -7.64
CA PHE A 143 8.37 -0.04 -8.81
C PHE A 143 6.85 -0.16 -8.60
N PRO A 144 6.04 0.71 -9.25
CA PRO A 144 4.59 0.62 -9.23
C PRO A 144 4.08 -0.78 -9.54
N SER A 145 3.41 -1.39 -8.55
CA SER A 145 2.92 -2.76 -8.61
C SER A 145 1.65 -2.93 -7.78
N GLU A 146 1.01 -4.09 -7.94
CA GLU A 146 -0.19 -4.39 -7.18
C GLU A 146 0.13 -4.60 -5.69
N ALA A 147 -0.80 -4.27 -4.82
CA ALA A 147 -0.61 -4.36 -3.38
C ALA A 147 -1.52 -5.39 -2.70
N ALA A 148 -1.17 -5.79 -1.49
CA ALA A 148 -1.98 -6.63 -0.62
C ALA A 148 -2.17 -5.97 0.75
N VAL A 149 -3.35 -6.20 1.34
CA VAL A 149 -3.62 -5.88 2.75
C VAL A 149 -3.55 -7.17 3.55
N LEU A 150 -2.69 -7.20 4.58
CA LEU A 150 -2.69 -8.27 5.57
C LEU A 150 -3.68 -7.90 6.68
N MET A 151 -4.67 -8.74 6.94
CA MET A 151 -5.47 -8.67 8.16
C MET A 151 -4.98 -9.74 9.14
N THR A 152 -4.68 -9.35 10.38
CA THR A 152 -4.27 -10.26 11.45
C THR A 152 -5.24 -10.15 12.62
N VAL A 153 -5.81 -11.29 13.02
CA VAL A 153 -6.70 -11.41 14.18
C VAL A 153 -5.88 -11.71 15.43
N LEU A 154 -6.01 -10.88 16.46
CA LEU A 154 -5.33 -11.08 17.73
C LEU A 154 -6.32 -11.42 18.85
N ARG A 155 -5.97 -12.45 19.64
CA ARG A 155 -6.60 -12.81 20.92
C ARG A 155 -5.88 -12.19 22.13
N ALA A 156 -4.81 -11.44 21.87
CA ALA A 156 -4.07 -10.65 22.85
C ALA A 156 -4.09 -9.16 22.44
N THR A 157 -3.64 -8.27 23.31
CA THR A 157 -3.41 -6.87 22.94
C THR A 157 -2.25 -6.77 21.94
N PRO A 158 -2.20 -5.73 21.08
CA PRO A 158 -1.07 -5.53 20.18
C PRO A 158 0.28 -5.44 20.92
N ALA A 159 0.30 -4.88 22.13
CA ALA A 159 1.50 -4.80 22.96
C ALA A 159 1.99 -6.18 23.46
N GLU A 160 1.08 -7.09 23.79
CA GLU A 160 1.41 -8.48 24.14
C GLU A 160 1.88 -9.27 22.91
N ALA A 161 1.24 -9.05 21.76
CA ALA A 161 1.54 -9.79 20.52
C ALA A 161 2.86 -9.35 19.85
N PHE A 162 3.19 -8.05 19.90
CA PHE A 162 4.30 -7.47 19.13
C PHE A 162 5.36 -6.77 19.99
N GLY A 163 5.17 -6.73 21.32
CA GLY A 163 6.08 -6.07 22.25
C GLY A 163 5.76 -4.58 22.43
N ARG A 164 5.67 -4.13 23.69
CA ARG A 164 5.24 -2.77 24.06
C ARG A 164 6.07 -1.65 23.40
N SER A 165 7.36 -1.84 23.15
CA SER A 165 8.25 -0.81 22.60
C SER A 165 7.90 -0.40 21.17
N GLY A 166 7.39 -1.33 20.36
CA GLY A 166 6.96 -1.11 18.99
C GLY A 166 5.52 -0.64 18.87
N VAL A 167 4.85 -0.30 19.97
CA VAL A 167 3.41 -0.06 20.00
C VAL A 167 3.08 1.34 20.53
N VAL A 168 2.18 2.04 19.84
CA VAL A 168 1.70 3.37 20.23
C VAL A 168 0.17 3.41 20.17
N ASP A 169 -0.45 3.69 21.31
CA ASP A 169 -1.89 3.83 21.46
C ASP A 169 -2.33 5.29 21.26
N LEU A 170 -3.30 5.51 20.37
CA LEU A 170 -3.76 6.82 19.92
C LEU A 170 -5.27 6.95 20.13
N GLY A 171 -5.68 7.98 20.88
CA GLY A 171 -7.09 8.32 21.01
C GLY A 171 -7.65 8.98 19.75
N ILE A 172 -8.80 8.51 19.26
CA ILE A 172 -9.50 9.13 18.13
C ILE A 172 -10.98 9.39 18.46
N SER A 173 -11.57 10.36 17.76
CA SER A 173 -12.99 10.69 17.90
C SER A 173 -13.89 9.65 17.22
N ARG A 174 -15.19 9.68 17.49
CA ARG A 174 -16.16 8.80 16.80
C ARG A 174 -16.18 9.04 15.29
N ALA A 175 -16.08 10.29 14.85
CA ALA A 175 -15.96 10.63 13.44
C ALA A 175 -14.66 10.10 12.83
N GLY A 176 -13.56 10.16 13.59
CA GLY A 176 -12.29 9.52 13.24
C GLY A 176 -12.44 8.01 13.04
N LEU A 177 -13.11 7.32 13.97
CA LEU A 177 -13.33 5.88 13.85
C LEU A 177 -14.10 5.52 12.56
N ILE A 178 -15.16 6.27 12.24
CA ILE A 178 -15.92 6.07 10.99
C ILE A 178 -15.02 6.28 9.77
N GLY A 179 -14.17 7.32 9.78
CA GLY A 179 -13.21 7.57 8.71
C GLY A 179 -12.18 6.45 8.53
N LEU A 180 -11.67 5.90 9.64
CA LEU A 180 -10.77 4.75 9.64
C LEU A 180 -11.45 3.48 9.12
N GLN A 181 -12.66 3.17 9.58
CA GLN A 181 -13.43 2.02 9.09
C GLN A 181 -13.66 2.12 7.58
N ALA A 182 -14.01 3.31 7.08
CA ALA A 182 -14.15 3.56 5.65
C ALA A 182 -12.81 3.44 4.90
N PHE A 183 -11.68 3.77 5.54
CA PHE A 183 -10.33 3.58 4.99
C PHE A 183 -9.95 2.11 4.86
N LEU A 184 -10.15 1.34 5.92
CA LEU A 184 -9.86 -0.10 5.90
C LEU A 184 -10.73 -0.81 4.87
N ARG A 185 -12.03 -0.49 4.82
CA ARG A 185 -12.95 -1.07 3.84
C ARG A 185 -12.55 -0.77 2.40
N ARG A 186 -12.26 0.50 2.08
CA ARG A 186 -11.90 0.86 0.70
C ARG A 186 -10.53 0.34 0.30
N SER A 187 -9.65 0.05 1.26
CA SER A 187 -8.29 -0.47 0.99
C SER A 187 -8.28 -1.90 0.47
N ILE A 188 -9.38 -2.64 0.62
CA ILE A 188 -9.52 -4.04 0.19
C ILE A 188 -10.41 -4.10 -1.05
N ARG A 189 -9.93 -4.79 -2.08
CA ARG A 189 -10.66 -5.01 -3.33
C ARG A 189 -11.76 -6.03 -3.11
N ILE A 190 -12.93 -5.77 -3.71
CA ILE A 190 -14.07 -6.68 -3.74
C ILE A 190 -14.24 -7.28 -5.14
N ASP A 191 -14.73 -8.52 -5.20
CA ASP A 191 -15.10 -9.18 -6.45
C ASP A 191 -16.46 -8.69 -6.99
N ALA A 192 -16.87 -9.20 -8.14
CA ALA A 192 -18.16 -8.85 -8.76
C ALA A 192 -19.38 -9.26 -7.90
N ALA A 193 -19.21 -10.17 -6.94
CA ALA A 193 -20.24 -10.57 -5.99
C ALA A 193 -20.21 -9.75 -4.69
N GLY A 194 -19.34 -8.72 -4.59
CA GLY A 194 -19.22 -7.87 -3.43
C GLY A 194 -18.41 -8.46 -2.27
N ARG A 195 -17.68 -9.56 -2.49
CA ARG A 195 -16.87 -10.25 -1.46
C ARG A 195 -15.43 -9.77 -1.51
N ALA A 196 -14.78 -9.68 -0.34
CA ALA A 196 -13.35 -9.34 -0.28
C ALA A 196 -12.51 -10.39 -1.02
N MET A 197 -11.63 -9.94 -1.91
CA MET A 197 -10.76 -10.81 -2.70
C MET A 197 -9.60 -11.33 -1.87
N GLN A 198 -9.69 -12.58 -1.41
CA GLN A 198 -8.62 -13.25 -0.65
C GLN A 198 -7.50 -13.70 -1.59
N LEU A 199 -6.25 -13.50 -1.15
CA LEU A 199 -5.04 -13.91 -1.86
C LEU A 199 -4.37 -15.14 -1.24
N GLY A 200 -4.71 -15.46 0.01
CA GLY A 200 -4.18 -16.62 0.73
C GLY A 200 -3.99 -16.34 2.22
N GLU A 201 -3.53 -17.34 2.94
CA GLU A 201 -3.16 -17.21 4.35
C GLU A 201 -1.98 -16.25 4.53
N GLY A 202 -2.03 -15.49 5.62
CA GLY A 202 -0.92 -14.65 6.04
C GLY A 202 0.18 -15.45 6.77
N PRO A 203 1.29 -14.79 7.14
CA PRO A 203 2.44 -15.45 7.76
C PRO A 203 2.18 -15.90 9.21
N TYR A 204 1.06 -15.50 9.82
CA TYR A 204 0.71 -15.83 11.20
C TYR A 204 -0.60 -16.63 11.28
N PRO A 205 -0.75 -17.52 12.28
CA PRO A 205 -2.06 -18.08 12.59
C PRO A 205 -3.07 -16.96 12.86
N GLY A 206 -4.24 -17.01 12.23
CA GLY A 206 -5.21 -15.92 12.36
C GLY A 206 -5.02 -14.77 11.37
N SER A 207 -4.16 -14.91 10.35
CA SER A 207 -3.92 -13.85 9.38
C SER A 207 -4.22 -14.27 7.94
N VAL A 208 -4.65 -13.30 7.13
CA VAL A 208 -5.07 -13.50 5.73
C VAL A 208 -4.64 -12.30 4.89
N PHE A 209 -4.20 -12.56 3.67
CA PHE A 209 -3.97 -11.52 2.67
C PHE A 209 -5.21 -11.29 1.82
N PHE A 210 -5.54 -10.03 1.60
CA PHE A 210 -6.53 -9.59 0.64
C PHE A 210 -5.88 -8.75 -0.46
N ALA A 211 -6.44 -8.79 -1.67
CA ALA A 211 -6.03 -7.88 -2.73
C ALA A 211 -6.35 -6.45 -2.31
N ALA A 212 -5.35 -5.58 -2.34
CA ALA A 212 -5.55 -4.19 -2.01
C ALA A 212 -6.10 -3.39 -3.20
N THR A 213 -6.76 -2.28 -2.89
CA THR A 213 -6.94 -1.18 -3.84
C THR A 213 -5.71 -0.28 -3.81
N GLY A 214 -5.34 0.28 -4.96
CA GLY A 214 -4.17 1.13 -5.08
C GLY A 214 -2.91 0.37 -5.48
N THR A 215 -1.80 1.09 -5.46
CA THR A 215 -0.50 0.68 -5.99
C THR A 215 0.54 0.81 -4.90
N TYR A 216 1.42 -0.18 -4.79
CA TYR A 216 2.62 -0.07 -3.96
C TYR A 216 3.79 0.40 -4.83
N ASP A 217 4.60 1.30 -4.31
CA ASP A 217 5.89 1.69 -4.89
C ASP A 217 6.81 2.31 -3.83
N ALA A 218 8.01 2.73 -4.23
CA ALA A 218 8.98 3.39 -3.36
C ALA A 218 8.47 4.69 -2.69
N PHE A 219 7.38 5.27 -3.19
CA PHE A 219 6.77 6.49 -2.69
C PHE A 219 5.42 6.25 -1.97
N TYR A 220 4.82 5.07 -2.11
CA TYR A 220 3.61 4.65 -1.41
C TYR A 220 3.83 3.29 -0.73
N THR A 221 4.54 3.33 0.40
CA THR A 221 4.90 2.15 1.19
C THR A 221 3.84 1.84 2.26
N CYS A 222 4.04 0.73 3.00
CA CYS A 222 3.27 0.40 4.21
C CYS A 222 3.14 1.59 5.18
N ASN A 223 4.22 2.36 5.35
CA ASN A 223 4.28 3.47 6.29
C ASN A 223 3.46 4.68 5.80
N THR A 224 3.40 4.90 4.48
CA THR A 224 2.54 5.95 3.90
C THR A 224 1.07 5.54 3.99
N TRP A 225 0.76 4.28 3.72
CA TRP A 225 -0.59 3.73 3.88
C TRP A 225 -1.08 3.83 5.33
N THR A 226 -0.25 3.47 6.32
CA THR A 226 -0.59 3.61 7.74
C THR A 226 -0.76 5.09 8.12
N ALA A 227 0.08 6.00 7.61
CA ALA A 227 -0.11 7.43 7.81
C ALA A 227 -1.46 7.94 7.25
N ASP A 228 -1.88 7.45 6.07
CA ASP A 228 -3.19 7.80 5.48
C ASP A 228 -4.36 7.21 6.27
N ALA A 229 -4.21 6.01 6.83
CA ALA A 229 -5.19 5.43 7.75
C ALA A 229 -5.39 6.34 8.96
N LEU A 230 -4.30 6.81 9.58
CA LEU A 230 -4.35 7.73 10.72
C LEU A 230 -4.93 9.10 10.34
N ARG A 231 -4.62 9.63 9.15
CA ARG A 231 -5.25 10.87 8.65
C ARG A 231 -6.74 10.71 8.45
N SER A 232 -7.19 9.56 7.93
CA SER A 232 -8.61 9.24 7.80
C SER A 232 -9.29 9.15 9.16
N ALA A 233 -8.54 8.78 10.20
CA ALA A 233 -8.96 8.80 11.59
C ALA A 233 -8.96 10.20 12.24
N GLY A 234 -8.63 11.25 11.48
CA GLY A 234 -8.59 12.62 11.98
C GLY A 234 -7.27 13.00 12.65
N LEU A 235 -6.22 12.17 12.62
CA LEU A 235 -4.93 12.45 13.27
C LEU A 235 -3.97 13.26 12.37
N PRO A 236 -3.22 14.24 12.92
CA PRO A 236 -2.41 15.17 12.13
C PRO A 236 -1.03 14.63 11.75
N VAL A 237 -0.97 13.46 11.13
CA VAL A 237 0.30 12.94 10.60
C VAL A 237 0.71 13.76 9.37
N GLN A 238 1.79 14.53 9.48
CA GLN A 238 2.23 15.45 8.42
C GLN A 238 3.15 14.79 7.39
N GLY A 239 2.92 15.09 6.10
CA GLY A 239 3.81 14.73 4.99
C GLY A 239 3.82 13.25 4.61
N ARG A 240 4.42 12.89 3.48
CA ARG A 240 4.62 11.49 3.12
C ARG A 240 5.58 10.81 4.10
N VAL A 241 5.33 9.53 4.43
CA VAL A 241 6.12 8.79 5.42
C VAL A 241 6.57 7.47 4.82
N LEU A 242 7.86 7.37 4.47
CA LEU A 242 8.37 6.19 3.77
C LEU A 242 8.87 5.10 4.73
N PHE A 243 9.41 5.52 5.88
CA PHE A 243 10.06 4.64 6.85
C PHE A 243 9.25 4.49 8.14
N ALA A 244 9.34 3.30 8.75
CA ALA A 244 8.63 3.00 9.99
C ALA A 244 9.09 3.89 11.14
N GLY A 245 10.42 4.08 11.30
CA GLY A 245 10.98 4.95 12.33
C GLY A 245 10.44 6.38 12.28
N ASP A 246 10.30 6.96 11.08
CA ASP A 246 9.72 8.29 10.89
C ASP A 246 8.24 8.34 11.27
N LEU A 247 7.47 7.31 10.91
CA LEU A 247 6.07 7.22 11.30
C LEU A 247 5.95 7.14 12.82
N MET A 248 6.73 6.24 13.43
CA MET A 248 6.71 5.97 14.86
C MET A 248 7.19 7.17 15.68
N TYR A 249 8.15 7.95 15.15
CA TYR A 249 8.51 9.25 15.70
C TYR A 249 7.31 10.19 15.65
N LYS A 250 6.69 10.39 14.47
CA LYS A 250 5.55 11.31 14.30
C LYS A 250 4.36 10.97 15.18
N VAL A 251 3.98 9.70 15.28
CA VAL A 251 2.81 9.29 16.09
C VAL A 251 3.05 9.46 17.58
N ARG A 252 4.28 9.26 18.08
CA ARG A 252 4.63 9.52 19.49
C ARG A 252 4.58 11.00 19.87
N GLN A 253 4.65 11.91 18.88
CA GLN A 253 4.53 13.35 19.08
C GLN A 253 3.08 13.86 19.02
N LEU A 254 2.10 13.00 18.73
CA LEU A 254 0.71 13.44 18.62
C LEU A 254 0.10 13.72 20.01
N PRO A 255 -0.72 14.78 20.14
CA PRO A 255 -1.47 15.02 21.37
C PRO A 255 -2.50 13.89 21.56
N GLY A 256 -2.61 13.37 22.79
CA GLY A 256 -3.51 12.25 23.09
C GLY A 256 -2.90 10.85 22.91
N VAL A 257 -1.58 10.74 22.73
CA VAL A 257 -0.85 9.50 23.02
C VAL A 257 -1.04 9.21 24.50
N GLN A 258 -1.86 8.22 24.82
CA GLN A 258 -1.94 7.73 26.19
C GLN A 258 -0.71 6.86 26.41
N MET A 259 0.28 7.41 27.13
CA MET A 259 1.20 6.59 27.90
C MET A 259 0.36 5.88 28.96
N ILE A 260 -0.25 4.75 28.62
CA ILE A 260 -0.86 3.88 29.63
C ILE A 260 0.30 3.52 30.57
N PRO A 261 0.29 3.97 31.85
CA PRO A 261 1.30 3.55 32.79
C PRO A 261 1.27 2.03 32.78
N SER A 262 2.44 1.41 32.67
CA SER A 262 2.61 -0.02 32.90
C SER A 262 1.72 -0.40 34.07
N VAL A 263 0.71 -1.23 33.82
CA VAL A 263 -0.07 -1.86 34.89
C VAL A 263 0.97 -2.59 35.70
N GLN A 264 1.38 -1.98 36.83
CA GLN A 264 2.19 -2.65 37.82
C GLN A 264 1.40 -3.90 38.17
N ALA A 265 2.04 -5.05 38.00
CA ALA A 265 1.53 -6.30 38.49
C ALA A 265 1.13 -6.09 39.94
N GLN A 266 -0.17 -6.02 40.20
CA GLN A 266 -0.71 -6.20 41.53
C GLN A 266 -0.46 -7.66 41.86
N GLN A 267 0.70 -7.89 42.48
CA GLN A 267 0.98 -9.08 43.25
C GLN A 267 -0.15 -9.20 44.28
N PRO A 268 -0.93 -10.28 44.29
CA PRO A 268 -1.86 -10.50 45.38
C PRO A 268 -1.05 -10.61 46.67
N ALA A 269 -1.43 -9.84 47.68
CA ALA A 269 -0.89 -10.00 49.01
C ALA A 269 -1.14 -11.45 49.43
N ALA A 270 -0.07 -12.18 49.74
CA ALA A 270 -0.16 -13.52 50.29
C ALA A 270 -0.84 -13.47 51.67
N PRO A 271 -1.64 -14.48 52.02
CA PRO A 271 -2.34 -14.56 53.30
C PRO A 271 -1.39 -14.66 54.50
#